data_AF-A0A2G0V9S9-F1
#
_entry.id   AF-A0A2G0V9S9-F1
#
_cell.length_a   1.000
_cell.length_b   1.000
_cell.length_c   1.000
_cell.angle_alpha   90.00
_cell.angle_beta   90.00
_cell.angle_gamma   90.00
#
_symmetry.space_group_name_H-M   'P 1'
#
loop_
_entity.id
_entity.type
_entity.pdbx_description
1 polymer ?
#
loop_
_entity_poly.entity_id
_entity_poly.type
_entity_poly.pdbx_seq_one_letter_code
_entity_poly.pdbx_strand_id
1 'polypeptide(L)'
;MLNPRKDTFDEYRENHRQQRVDFIKRALVVLSNAKYVNVTRLARDVSKLVTEFEAKVHANKSESERDELCKPVSHVTLLRNISYRKILEDFMAVEARSGTLPGSVITDIEALRIRNASLESQNLLLKEKIRSVDLGVRQLDSSKREMSDDEFESLRKGVLTLIKIIDGMVGQASDIYITVLEGEESSEYPEAGFYGPWEKISTIDELRELERMRKRLHKESALN
;
A
#
# COMPACT_ATOMS: atom_id res chain seq x y z
N MET A 1 -62.94 28.34 -8.12
CA MET A 1 -61.80 27.48 -7.67
C MET A 1 -60.53 28.12 -8.20
N LEU A 2 -59.73 28.71 -7.32
CA LEU A 2 -58.47 29.37 -7.70
C LEU A 2 -57.45 28.29 -8.05
N ASN A 3 -57.06 28.20 -9.33
CA ASN A 3 -55.89 27.43 -9.74
C ASN A 3 -54.67 28.02 -9.00
N PRO A 4 -53.99 27.27 -8.12
CA PRO A 4 -52.76 27.77 -7.52
C PRO A 4 -51.76 27.97 -8.67
N ARG A 5 -51.27 29.20 -8.84
CA ARG A 5 -50.22 29.52 -9.81
C ARG A 5 -49.04 28.58 -9.53
N LYS A 6 -48.66 27.79 -10.54
CA LYS A 6 -47.48 26.89 -10.50
C LYS A 6 -46.26 27.76 -10.18
N ASP A 7 -45.59 27.51 -9.05
CA ASP A 7 -44.41 28.29 -8.65
C ASP A 7 -43.28 27.92 -9.61
N THR A 8 -42.67 28.92 -10.24
CA THR A 8 -41.60 28.75 -11.23
C THR A 8 -40.39 27.99 -10.65
N PHE A 9 -40.27 27.94 -9.33
CA PHE A 9 -39.21 27.21 -8.62
C PHE A 9 -39.61 25.83 -8.12
N ASP A 10 -40.84 25.37 -8.36
CA ASP A 10 -41.30 24.05 -7.89
C ASP A 10 -40.42 22.92 -8.43
N GLU A 11 -40.10 22.97 -9.72
CA GLU A 11 -39.25 21.97 -10.38
C GLU A 11 -37.81 21.97 -9.84
N TYR A 12 -37.25 23.16 -9.60
CA TYR A 12 -35.92 23.30 -8.99
C TYR A 12 -35.89 22.73 -7.56
N ARG A 13 -36.91 23.05 -6.75
CA ARG A 13 -37.03 22.53 -5.37
C ARG A 13 -37.23 21.02 -5.35
N GLU A 14 -37.99 20.48 -6.30
CA GLU A 14 -38.18 19.03 -6.42
C GLU A 14 -36.88 18.32 -6.80
N ASN A 15 -36.16 18.84 -7.80
CA ASN A 15 -34.87 18.29 -8.20
C ASN A 15 -33.85 18.29 -7.05
N HIS A 16 -33.77 19.39 -6.29
CA HIS A 16 -32.91 19.45 -5.11
C HIS A 16 -33.33 18.47 -4.02
N ARG A 17 -34.64 18.29 -3.81
CA ARG A 17 -35.15 17.32 -2.84
C ARG A 17 -34.80 15.89 -3.25
N GLN A 18 -35.00 15.55 -4.52
CA GLN A 18 -34.69 14.24 -5.08
C GLN A 18 -33.20 13.94 -5.01
N GLN A 19 -32.36 14.89 -5.39
CA GLN A 19 -30.90 14.76 -5.29
C GLN A 19 -30.46 14.50 -3.84
N ARG A 20 -31.06 15.21 -2.89
CA ARG A 20 -30.79 14.99 -1.46
C ARG A 20 -31.28 13.63 -0.97
N VAL A 21 -32.43 13.14 -1.43
CA VAL A 21 -32.88 11.76 -1.17
C VAL A 21 -31.84 10.75 -1.65
N ASP A 22 -31.29 10.95 -2.84
CA ASP A 22 -30.30 10.03 -3.39
C ASP A 22 -29.00 10.05 -2.59
N PHE A 23 -28.55 11.22 -2.14
CA PHE A 23 -27.39 11.31 -1.23
C PHE A 23 -27.64 10.64 0.12
N ILE A 24 -28.84 10.79 0.69
CA ILE A 24 -29.22 10.11 1.93
C ILE A 24 -29.14 8.59 1.73
N LYS A 25 -29.70 8.07 0.63
CA LYS A 25 -29.63 6.63 0.31
C LYS A 25 -28.18 6.14 0.16
N ARG A 26 -27.33 6.87 -0.57
CA ARG A 26 -25.90 6.53 -0.70
C ARG A 26 -25.19 6.54 0.64
N ALA A 27 -25.47 7.53 1.49
CA ALA A 27 -24.91 7.61 2.84
C ALA A 27 -25.32 6.38 3.67
N LEU A 28 -26.57 5.94 3.58
CA LEU A 28 -27.05 4.75 4.28
C LEU A 28 -26.39 3.46 3.77
N VAL A 29 -26.10 3.35 2.47
CA VAL A 29 -25.31 2.21 1.94
C VAL A 29 -23.91 2.20 2.54
N VAL A 30 -23.24 3.36 2.65
CA VAL A 30 -21.91 3.45 3.27
C VAL A 30 -21.96 3.06 4.76
N LEU A 31 -23.07 3.38 5.44
CA LEU A 31 -23.27 3.12 6.86
C LEU A 31 -23.97 1.78 7.14
N SER A 32 -24.17 0.91 6.15
CA SER A 32 -24.95 -0.33 6.27
C SER A 32 -24.45 -1.25 7.38
N ASN A 33 -23.15 -1.22 7.66
CA ASN A 33 -22.53 -2.11 8.65
C ASN A 33 -22.37 -1.47 10.04
N ALA A 34 -22.74 -0.19 10.19
CA ALA A 34 -22.60 0.53 11.45
C ALA A 34 -23.86 0.36 12.31
N LYS A 35 -23.67 -0.04 13.57
CA LYS A 35 -24.77 -0.23 14.52
C LYS A 35 -25.13 1.11 15.19
N TYR A 36 -26.37 1.53 15.01
CA TYR A 36 -26.90 2.75 15.60
C TYR A 36 -27.93 2.45 16.69
N VAL A 37 -27.83 3.15 17.82
CA VAL A 37 -28.76 3.00 18.96
C VAL A 37 -30.08 3.73 18.69
N ASN A 38 -30.04 4.85 17.96
CA ASN A 38 -31.21 5.64 17.66
C ASN A 38 -31.05 6.41 16.33
N VAL A 39 -32.19 6.82 15.77
CA VAL A 39 -32.27 7.56 14.50
C VAL A 39 -31.50 8.89 14.54
N THR A 40 -31.38 9.53 15.72
CA THR A 40 -30.66 10.79 15.87
C THR A 40 -29.15 10.63 15.66
N ARG A 41 -28.55 9.55 16.17
CA ARG A 41 -27.14 9.23 15.92
C ARG A 41 -26.90 8.92 14.44
N LEU A 42 -27.76 8.10 13.84
CA LEU A 42 -27.73 7.82 12.41
C LEU A 42 -27.81 9.11 11.59
N ALA A 43 -28.77 10.00 11.90
CA ALA A 43 -28.95 11.27 11.22
C ALA A 43 -27.72 12.18 11.31
N ARG A 44 -26.96 12.15 12.42
CA ARG A 44 -25.71 12.91 12.54
C ARG A 44 -24.67 12.45 11.54
N ASP A 45 -24.44 11.15 11.42
CA ASP A 45 -23.40 10.64 10.52
C ASP A 45 -23.84 10.71 9.06
N VAL A 46 -25.13 10.43 8.78
CA VAL A 46 -25.71 10.66 7.45
C VAL A 46 -25.57 12.12 7.04
N SER A 47 -25.80 13.09 7.96
CA SER A 47 -25.69 14.51 7.62
C SER A 47 -24.27 14.95 7.22
N LYS A 48 -23.24 14.33 7.81
CA LYS A 48 -21.84 14.58 7.42
C LYS A 48 -21.57 14.05 6.02
N LEU A 49 -21.96 12.80 5.74
CA LEU A 49 -21.77 12.18 4.42
C LEU A 49 -22.53 12.92 3.32
N VAL A 50 -23.79 13.32 3.58
CA VAL A 50 -24.57 14.11 2.63
C VAL A 50 -23.90 15.46 2.37
N THR A 51 -23.34 16.10 3.39
CA THR A 51 -22.57 17.35 3.23
C THR A 51 -21.35 17.15 2.33
N GLU A 52 -20.62 16.05 2.50
CA GLU A 52 -19.48 15.73 1.62
C GLU A 52 -19.90 15.44 0.19
N PHE A 53 -21.03 14.75 -0.02
CA PHE A 53 -21.56 14.50 -1.36
C PHE A 53 -22.02 15.79 -2.04
N GLU A 54 -22.73 16.66 -1.33
CA GLU A 54 -23.14 17.98 -1.84
C GLU A 54 -21.91 18.83 -2.18
N ALA A 55 -20.88 18.83 -1.32
CA ALA A 55 -19.62 19.56 -1.56
C ALA A 55 -18.87 19.04 -2.79
N LYS A 56 -18.80 17.72 -3.00
CA LYS A 56 -18.19 17.13 -4.20
C LYS A 56 -18.92 17.52 -5.48
N VAL A 57 -20.25 17.51 -5.46
CA VAL A 57 -21.04 17.93 -6.63
C VAL A 57 -20.90 19.43 -6.87
N HIS A 58 -20.85 20.25 -5.82
CA HIS A 58 -20.61 21.69 -5.93
C HIS A 58 -19.23 22.01 -6.51
N ALA A 59 -18.18 21.31 -6.07
CA ALA A 59 -16.83 21.45 -6.60
C ALA A 59 -16.73 21.16 -8.11
N ASN A 60 -17.55 20.23 -8.60
CA ASN A 60 -17.59 19.84 -10.02
C ASN A 60 -18.47 20.74 -10.90
N LYS A 61 -19.16 21.76 -10.34
CA LYS A 61 -19.92 22.75 -11.12
C LYS A 61 -18.98 23.81 -11.73
N SER A 62 -19.41 24.36 -12.87
CA SER A 62 -18.70 25.45 -13.55
C SER A 62 -18.66 26.72 -12.68
N GLU A 63 -17.65 27.59 -12.85
CA GLU A 63 -17.50 28.82 -12.04
C GLU A 63 -18.73 29.73 -12.06
N SER A 64 -19.48 29.73 -13.18
CA SER A 64 -20.73 30.50 -13.33
C SER A 64 -21.92 29.94 -12.53
N GLU A 65 -21.83 28.71 -12.02
CA GLU A 65 -22.91 27.98 -11.33
C GLU A 65 -22.54 27.65 -9.87
N ARG A 66 -21.36 28.08 -9.41
CA ARG A 66 -20.92 27.90 -8.03
C ARG A 66 -21.58 28.96 -7.15
N ASP A 67 -22.62 28.55 -6.44
CA ASP A 67 -23.17 29.34 -5.33
C ASP A 67 -22.08 29.65 -4.29
N GLU A 68 -22.21 30.80 -3.64
CA GLU A 68 -21.18 31.46 -2.82
C GLU A 68 -20.64 30.66 -1.64
N LEU A 69 -21.23 29.52 -1.25
CA LEU A 69 -20.67 28.49 -0.35
C LEU A 69 -21.64 27.29 -0.24
N CYS A 70 -21.14 26.06 -0.34
CA CYS A 70 -21.94 24.86 -0.05
C CYS A 70 -22.23 24.79 1.46
N LYS A 71 -23.48 25.04 1.86
CA LYS A 71 -23.88 25.03 3.28
C LYS A 71 -23.93 23.60 3.82
N PRO A 72 -23.41 23.33 5.04
CA PRO A 72 -23.47 22.00 5.61
C PRO A 72 -24.90 21.58 5.94
N VAL A 73 -25.22 20.31 5.69
CA VAL A 73 -26.52 19.72 6.03
C VAL A 73 -26.52 19.37 7.51
N SER A 74 -27.50 19.90 8.24
CA SER A 74 -27.70 19.55 9.66
C SER A 74 -28.53 18.28 9.81
N HIS A 75 -28.17 17.43 10.75
CA HIS A 75 -28.98 16.28 11.18
C HIS A 75 -30.40 16.68 11.61
N VAL A 76 -30.60 17.89 12.13
CA VAL A 76 -31.92 18.41 12.48
C VAL A 76 -32.78 18.58 11.22
N THR A 77 -32.18 18.99 10.10
CA THR A 77 -32.87 19.11 8.80
C THR A 77 -33.36 17.75 8.30
N LEU A 78 -32.55 16.70 8.49
CA LEU A 78 -32.93 15.33 8.13
C LEU A 78 -34.08 14.81 8.99
N LEU A 79 -34.09 15.13 10.29
CA LEU A 79 -35.14 14.68 11.22
C LEU A 79 -36.44 15.51 11.12
N ARG A 80 -36.36 16.78 10.71
CA ARG A 80 -37.54 17.64 10.54
C ARG A 80 -38.30 17.33 9.25
N ASN A 81 -37.60 16.92 8.19
CA ASN A 81 -38.24 16.55 6.94
C ASN A 81 -38.81 15.13 7.03
N ILE A 82 -40.13 15.01 6.85
CA ILE A 82 -40.86 13.74 7.00
C ILE A 82 -40.34 12.66 6.04
N SER A 83 -40.07 13.03 4.78
CA SER A 83 -39.59 12.10 3.76
C SER A 83 -38.20 11.58 4.09
N TYR A 84 -37.29 12.45 4.54
CA TYR A 84 -35.93 12.05 4.91
C TYR A 84 -35.93 11.19 6.18
N ARG A 85 -36.69 11.62 7.19
CA ARG A 85 -36.84 10.88 8.44
C ARG A 85 -37.36 9.46 8.21
N LYS A 86 -38.38 9.31 7.36
CA LYS A 86 -38.93 8.00 7.02
C LYS A 86 -37.86 7.06 6.46
N ILE A 87 -37.01 7.54 5.55
CA ILE A 87 -35.91 6.73 4.98
C ILE A 87 -34.93 6.26 6.07
N LEU A 88 -34.61 7.12 7.04
CA LEU A 88 -33.72 6.77 8.16
C LEU A 88 -34.36 5.76 9.12
N GLU A 89 -35.65 5.91 9.39
CA GLU A 89 -36.41 4.99 10.26
C GLU A 89 -36.60 3.63 9.58
N ASP A 90 -36.87 3.60 8.28
CA ASP A 90 -36.98 2.37 7.48
C ASP A 90 -35.66 1.59 7.51
N PHE A 91 -34.51 2.27 7.35
CA PHE A 91 -33.19 1.65 7.46
C PHE A 91 -32.93 1.04 8.85
N MET A 92 -33.23 1.79 9.92
CA MET A 92 -33.10 1.29 11.29
C MET A 92 -34.02 0.07 11.56
N ALA A 93 -35.23 0.07 10.98
CA ALA A 93 -36.18 -1.01 11.12
C ALA A 93 -35.78 -2.27 10.35
N VAL A 94 -35.04 -2.14 9.26
CA VAL A 94 -34.45 -3.26 8.51
C VAL A 94 -33.26 -3.85 9.28
N GLU A 95 -32.35 -3.02 9.77
CA GLU A 95 -31.22 -3.46 10.62
C GLU A 95 -31.67 -4.20 11.88
N ALA A 96 -32.76 -3.75 12.51
CA ALA A 96 -33.34 -4.43 13.67
C ALA A 96 -33.92 -5.81 13.35
N ARG A 97 -34.30 -6.07 12.08
CA ARG A 97 -34.85 -7.36 11.62
C ARG A 97 -33.75 -8.28 11.07
N SER A 98 -32.70 -7.72 10.49
CA SER A 98 -31.56 -8.42 9.89
C SER A 98 -30.53 -8.88 10.93
N GLY A 99 -31.00 -9.35 12.09
CA GLY A 99 -30.15 -9.84 13.18
C GLY A 99 -29.41 -11.12 12.84
N THR A 100 -28.47 -11.08 11.89
CA THR A 100 -27.34 -11.99 11.64
C THR A 100 -26.69 -11.56 10.31
N LEU A 101 -25.43 -11.11 10.37
CA LEU A 101 -24.65 -10.86 9.16
C LEU A 101 -24.39 -12.21 8.45
N PRO A 102 -24.65 -12.34 7.14
CA PRO A 102 -24.23 -13.53 6.40
C PRO A 102 -22.69 -13.58 6.36
N GLY A 103 -22.10 -14.76 6.58
CA GLY A 103 -20.64 -14.96 6.70
C GLY A 103 -19.79 -14.47 5.51
N SER A 104 -20.40 -14.17 4.36
CA SER A 104 -19.75 -13.51 3.22
C SER A 104 -19.40 -12.03 3.47
N VAL A 105 -20.18 -11.32 4.27
CA VAL A 105 -19.94 -9.87 4.52
C VAL A 105 -18.80 -9.69 5.53
N ILE A 106 -18.63 -10.64 6.45
CA ILE A 106 -17.54 -10.63 7.44
C ILE A 106 -16.19 -10.80 6.73
N THR A 107 -16.11 -11.71 5.76
CA THR A 107 -14.89 -11.97 4.99
C THR A 107 -14.52 -10.79 4.08
N ASP A 108 -15.50 -10.12 3.46
CA ASP A 108 -15.25 -8.91 2.67
C ASP A 108 -14.79 -7.73 3.53
N ILE A 109 -15.34 -7.57 4.74
CA ILE A 109 -14.91 -6.54 5.70
C ILE A 109 -13.48 -6.80 6.18
N GLU A 110 -13.13 -8.06 6.44
CA GLU A 110 -11.77 -8.44 6.82
C GLU A 110 -10.79 -8.18 5.68
N ALA A 111 -11.14 -8.53 4.44
CA ALA A 111 -10.34 -8.23 3.25
C ALA A 111 -10.15 -6.71 3.07
N LEU A 112 -11.20 -5.91 3.28
CA LEU A 112 -11.14 -4.45 3.21
C LEU A 112 -10.30 -3.85 4.34
N ARG A 113 -10.36 -4.41 5.56
CA ARG A 113 -9.51 -4.00 6.68
C ARG A 113 -8.03 -4.27 6.41
N ILE A 114 -7.72 -5.45 5.88
CA ILE A 114 -6.34 -5.81 5.48
C ILE A 114 -5.85 -4.84 4.41
N ARG A 115 -6.68 -4.54 3.40
CA ARG A 115 -6.33 -3.60 2.34
C ARG A 115 -6.11 -2.17 2.86
N ASN A 116 -6.96 -1.69 3.77
CA ASN A 116 -6.79 -0.38 4.39
C ASN A 116 -5.53 -0.31 5.24
N ALA A 117 -5.23 -1.34 6.05
CA ALA A 117 -3.99 -1.40 6.81
C ALA A 117 -2.75 -1.39 5.90
N SER A 118 -2.81 -2.10 4.76
CA SER A 118 -1.76 -2.08 3.74
C SER A 118 -1.58 -0.68 3.12
N LEU A 119 -2.67 -0.02 2.76
CA LEU A 119 -2.65 1.35 2.21
C LEU A 119 -2.17 2.39 3.22
N GLU A 120 -2.50 2.23 4.50
CA GLU A 120 -1.99 3.09 5.59
C GLU A 120 -0.49 2.91 5.79
N SER A 121 -0.01 1.66 5.77
CA SER A 121 1.43 1.36 5.82
C SER A 121 2.18 1.97 4.63
N GLN A 122 1.64 1.83 3.42
CA GLN A 122 2.22 2.46 2.22
C GLN A 122 2.25 3.99 2.33
N ASN A 123 1.18 4.60 2.84
CA ASN A 123 1.15 6.04 3.08
C ASN A 123 2.20 6.48 4.11
N LEU A 124 2.40 5.69 5.16
CA LEU A 124 3.39 5.99 6.19
C LEU A 124 4.80 5.92 5.61
N LEU A 125 5.11 4.86 4.84
CA LEU A 125 6.38 4.73 4.12
C LEU A 125 6.63 5.88 3.15
N LEU A 126 5.61 6.29 2.39
CA LEU A 126 5.72 7.42 1.47
C LEU A 126 5.96 8.73 2.21
N LYS A 127 5.26 8.97 3.33
CA LYS A 127 5.47 10.15 4.18
C LYS A 127 6.86 10.17 4.79
N GLU A 128 7.37 9.01 5.21
CA GLU A 128 8.72 8.88 5.74
C GLU A 128 9.78 9.09 4.66
N LYS A 129 9.54 8.57 3.45
CA LYS A 129 10.38 8.81 2.27
C LYS A 129 10.41 10.28 1.86
N ILE A 130 9.26 10.96 1.89
CA ILE A 130 9.20 12.41 1.64
C ILE A 130 9.98 13.15 2.72
N ARG A 131 9.78 12.80 4.00
CA ARG A 131 10.52 13.40 5.12
C ARG A 131 12.03 13.17 5.01
N SER A 132 12.48 11.99 4.58
CA SER A 132 13.91 11.71 4.41
C SER A 132 14.52 12.51 3.25
N VAL A 133 13.78 12.64 2.14
CA VAL A 133 14.14 13.51 1.01
C VAL A 133 14.21 14.98 1.44
N ASP A 134 13.21 15.47 2.17
CA ASP A 134 13.13 16.87 2.62
C ASP A 134 14.20 17.24 3.65
N LEU A 135 14.61 16.29 4.49
CA LEU A 135 15.66 16.50 5.49
C LEU A 135 17.09 16.39 4.91
N GLY A 136 17.24 16.17 3.60
CA GLY A 136 18.55 15.99 2.97
C GLY A 136 19.31 14.76 3.48
N VAL A 137 18.64 13.91 4.28
CA VAL A 137 19.13 12.59 4.66
C VAL A 137 18.96 11.73 3.41
N ARG A 138 19.98 11.77 2.55
CA ARG A 138 20.27 10.70 1.59
C ARG A 138 20.38 9.42 2.40
N GLN A 139 19.24 8.77 2.64
CA GLN A 139 19.18 7.39 3.07
C GLN A 139 20.01 6.63 2.06
N LEU A 140 21.08 6.00 2.56
CA LEU A 140 21.85 5.00 1.86
C LEU A 140 20.87 4.00 1.21
N ASP A 141 20.81 4.12 -0.11
CA ASP A 141 20.46 3.13 -1.11
C ASP A 141 19.49 2.00 -0.68
N SER A 142 18.19 2.29 -0.77
CA SER A 142 17.17 1.27 -1.09
C SER A 142 16.45 1.54 -2.40
N SER A 143 16.90 2.54 -3.17
CA SER A 143 16.68 2.59 -4.60
C SER A 143 17.56 1.53 -5.26
N LYS A 144 16.92 0.60 -5.97
CA LYS A 144 17.43 0.13 -7.25
C LYS A 144 17.91 1.35 -8.03
N ARG A 145 19.17 1.76 -7.86
CA ARG A 145 19.95 2.12 -9.02
C ARG A 145 19.92 0.85 -9.84
N GLU A 146 19.18 0.87 -10.94
CA GLU A 146 19.62 0.09 -12.09
C GLU A 146 21.07 0.56 -12.28
N MET A 147 22.00 -0.19 -11.69
CA MET A 147 23.42 -0.06 -11.96
C MET A 147 23.47 -0.12 -13.48
N SER A 148 23.98 0.94 -14.13
CA SER A 148 23.94 0.95 -15.59
C SER A 148 24.60 -0.33 -16.08
N ASP A 149 24.14 -0.88 -17.20
CA ASP A 149 24.73 -2.12 -17.73
C ASP A 149 26.27 -2.00 -17.84
N ASP A 150 26.78 -0.78 -18.08
CA ASP A 150 28.21 -0.46 -18.08
C ASP A 150 28.88 -0.58 -16.69
N GLU A 151 28.23 -0.11 -15.62
CA GLU A 151 28.71 -0.28 -14.25
C GLU A 151 28.67 -1.75 -13.81
N PHE A 152 27.62 -2.49 -14.21
CA PHE A 152 27.51 -3.92 -13.95
C PHE A 152 28.61 -4.72 -14.66
N GLU A 153 28.84 -4.44 -15.94
CA GLU A 153 29.90 -5.10 -16.72
C GLU A 153 31.29 -4.71 -16.24
N SER A 154 31.50 -3.46 -15.82
CA SER A 154 32.77 -3.03 -15.20
C SER A 154 33.04 -3.78 -13.90
N LEU A 155 32.04 -3.89 -13.02
CA LEU A 155 32.16 -4.61 -11.76
C LEU A 155 32.40 -6.11 -12.00
N ARG A 156 31.66 -6.71 -12.93
CA ARG A 156 31.81 -8.11 -13.35
C ARG A 156 33.23 -8.38 -13.86
N LYS A 157 33.76 -7.51 -14.72
CA LYS A 157 35.13 -7.59 -15.23
C LYS A 157 36.17 -7.45 -14.12
N GLY A 158 35.91 -6.56 -13.15
CA GLY A 158 36.74 -6.40 -11.95
C GLY A 158 36.80 -7.69 -11.12
N VAL A 159 35.65 -8.31 -10.83
CA VAL A 159 35.57 -9.57 -10.09
C VAL A 159 36.30 -10.71 -10.83
N LEU A 160 36.10 -10.84 -12.15
CA LEU A 160 36.82 -11.83 -12.95
C LEU A 160 38.34 -11.61 -12.93
N THR A 161 38.79 -10.36 -12.91
CA THR A 161 40.22 -10.02 -12.84
C THR A 161 40.79 -10.41 -11.48
N LEU A 162 40.09 -10.12 -10.38
CA LEU A 162 40.51 -10.52 -9.04
C LEU A 162 40.59 -12.04 -8.89
N ILE A 163 39.60 -12.78 -9.39
CA ILE A 163 39.61 -14.25 -9.37
C ILE A 163 40.85 -14.77 -10.12
N LYS A 164 41.16 -14.23 -11.30
CA LYS A 164 42.36 -14.62 -12.07
C LYS A 164 43.66 -14.31 -11.35
N ILE A 165 43.74 -13.17 -10.66
CA ILE A 165 44.92 -12.81 -9.87
C ILE A 165 45.10 -13.81 -8.74
N ILE A 166 44.03 -14.12 -7.99
CA ILE A 166 44.06 -15.09 -6.90
C ILE A 166 44.43 -16.48 -7.42
N ASP A 167 43.82 -16.96 -8.50
CA ASP A 167 44.15 -18.25 -9.10
C ASP A 167 45.61 -18.29 -9.58
N GLY A 168 46.12 -17.18 -10.12
CA GLY A 168 47.52 -17.05 -10.50
C GLY A 168 48.47 -17.10 -9.29
N MET A 169 48.10 -16.42 -8.19
CA MET A 169 48.88 -16.44 -6.94
C MET A 169 48.89 -17.84 -6.32
N VAL A 170 47.72 -18.47 -6.19
CA VAL A 170 47.59 -19.83 -5.64
C VAL A 170 48.30 -20.85 -6.52
N GLY A 171 48.18 -20.73 -7.85
CA GLY A 171 48.86 -21.62 -8.79
C GLY A 171 50.39 -21.49 -8.77
N GLN A 172 50.92 -20.28 -8.51
CA GLN A 172 52.37 -20.05 -8.40
C GLN A 172 52.93 -20.43 -7.02
N ALA A 173 52.08 -20.46 -5.99
CA ALA A 173 52.44 -20.72 -4.61
C ALA A 173 51.62 -21.89 -4.03
N SER A 174 51.49 -22.98 -4.78
CA SER A 174 50.69 -24.16 -4.40
C SER A 174 51.13 -24.77 -3.07
N ASP A 175 52.40 -24.60 -2.71
CA ASP A 175 52.99 -25.17 -1.50
C ASP A 175 52.71 -24.31 -0.26
N ILE A 176 52.18 -23.09 -0.46
CA ILE A 176 51.89 -22.10 0.59
C ILE A 176 50.39 -22.07 0.91
N TYR A 177 49.55 -22.38 -0.07
CA TYR A 177 48.10 -22.32 0.05
C TYR A 177 47.50 -23.72 -0.01
N ILE A 178 46.83 -24.14 1.07
CA ILE A 178 46.31 -25.50 1.22
C ILE A 178 44.79 -25.45 1.33
N THR A 179 44.10 -26.25 0.53
CA THR A 179 42.66 -26.48 0.68
C THR A 179 42.46 -27.78 1.42
N VAL A 180 41.77 -27.73 2.57
CA VAL A 180 41.42 -28.89 3.39
C VAL A 180 39.92 -29.15 3.24
N LEU A 181 39.55 -30.33 2.76
CA LEU A 181 38.14 -30.71 2.59
C LEU A 181 37.55 -31.29 3.88
N GLU A 182 36.22 -31.37 3.93
CA GLU A 182 35.50 -32.07 5.00
C GLU A 182 35.92 -33.55 5.02
N GLY A 183 36.44 -34.02 6.16
CA GLY A 183 37.00 -35.36 6.32
C GLY A 183 38.51 -35.49 6.08
N GLU A 184 39.17 -34.41 5.64
CA GLU A 184 40.65 -34.33 5.51
C GLU A 184 41.29 -33.53 6.67
N GLU A 185 40.53 -33.26 7.74
CA GLU A 185 41.03 -32.49 8.88
C GLU A 185 42.16 -33.22 9.61
N SER A 186 43.14 -32.45 10.09
CA SER A 186 44.31 -32.97 10.80
C SER A 186 44.55 -32.18 12.09
N SER A 187 45.51 -32.62 12.91
CA SER A 187 45.93 -31.83 14.08
C SER A 187 46.53 -30.48 13.70
N GLU A 188 47.03 -30.33 12.47
CA GLU A 188 47.60 -29.09 11.94
C GLU A 188 46.53 -28.21 11.29
N TYR A 189 45.50 -28.81 10.69
CA TYR A 189 44.34 -28.14 10.09
C TYR A 189 43.04 -28.67 10.69
N PRO A 190 42.58 -28.12 11.82
CA PRO A 190 41.48 -28.70 12.59
C PRO A 190 40.10 -28.51 11.95
N GLU A 191 39.96 -27.66 10.95
CA GLU A 191 38.70 -27.33 10.30
C GLU A 191 38.85 -27.35 8.77
N ALA A 192 37.79 -27.76 8.05
CA ALA A 192 37.78 -27.68 6.59
C ALA A 192 37.76 -26.21 6.10
N GLY A 193 38.56 -25.91 5.08
CA GLY A 193 38.67 -24.56 4.53
C GLY A 193 39.94 -24.33 3.72
N PHE A 194 40.18 -23.06 3.40
CA PHE A 194 41.35 -22.61 2.67
C PHE A 194 42.32 -21.93 3.61
N TYR A 195 43.55 -22.44 3.66
CA TYR A 195 44.60 -22.00 4.57
C TYR A 195 45.70 -21.29 3.81
N GLY A 196 46.20 -20.22 4.42
CA GLY A 196 47.45 -19.58 4.03
C GLY A 196 48.58 -19.95 4.98
N PRO A 197 49.76 -19.32 4.82
CA PRO A 197 50.95 -19.66 5.60
C PRO A 197 50.83 -19.32 7.10
N TRP A 198 49.85 -18.51 7.50
CA TRP A 198 49.69 -18.08 8.89
C TRP A 198 48.39 -18.59 9.51
N GLU A 199 47.27 -18.46 8.81
CA GLU A 199 45.95 -18.81 9.34
C GLU A 199 45.00 -19.26 8.22
N LYS A 200 43.82 -19.74 8.64
CA LYS A 200 42.69 -20.00 7.75
C LYS A 200 42.23 -18.71 7.10
N ILE A 201 42.25 -18.67 5.78
CA ILE A 201 41.82 -17.53 4.96
C ILE A 201 40.32 -17.56 4.74
N SER A 202 39.74 -18.74 4.53
CA SER A 202 38.32 -18.87 4.18
C SER A 202 37.74 -20.22 4.60
N THR A 203 36.45 -20.28 4.86
CA THR A 203 35.73 -21.52 5.23
C THR A 203 35.37 -22.35 4.00
N ILE A 204 35.08 -23.65 4.18
CA ILE A 204 34.66 -24.51 3.08
C ILE A 204 33.35 -24.03 2.42
N ASP A 205 32.44 -23.42 3.18
CA ASP A 205 31.18 -22.90 2.66
C ASP A 205 31.39 -21.65 1.78
N GLU A 206 32.31 -20.76 2.17
CA GLU A 206 32.72 -19.61 1.37
C GLU A 206 33.39 -20.04 0.05
N LEU A 207 34.23 -21.09 0.08
CA LEU A 207 34.81 -21.67 -1.13
C LEU A 207 33.74 -22.25 -2.07
N ARG A 208 32.76 -22.96 -1.51
CA ARG A 208 31.61 -23.49 -2.28
C ARG A 208 30.79 -22.35 -2.89
N GLU A 209 30.59 -21.26 -2.16
CA GLU A 209 29.90 -20.08 -2.69
C GLU A 209 30.70 -19.43 -3.83
N LEU A 210 32.01 -19.31 -3.68
CA LEU A 210 32.91 -18.80 -4.72
C LEU A 210 32.89 -19.70 -5.97
N GLU A 211 32.85 -21.01 -5.82
CA GLU A 211 32.71 -21.94 -6.95
C GLU A 211 31.34 -21.81 -7.66
N ARG A 212 30.26 -21.60 -6.90
CA ARG A 212 28.93 -21.30 -7.48
C ARG A 212 28.94 -20.00 -8.26
N MET A 213 29.59 -18.95 -7.73
CA MET A 213 29.75 -17.66 -8.42
C MET A 213 30.54 -17.82 -9.72
N ARG A 214 31.66 -18.57 -9.71
CA ARG A 214 32.43 -18.91 -10.92
C ARG A 214 31.56 -19.57 -11.99
N LYS A 215 30.76 -20.57 -11.61
CA LYS A 215 29.85 -21.28 -12.54
C LYS A 215 28.80 -20.36 -13.16
N ARG A 216 28.23 -19.43 -12.38
CA ARG A 216 27.26 -18.44 -12.89
C ARG A 216 27.91 -17.47 -13.88
N LEU A 217 29.07 -16.92 -13.52
CA LEU A 217 29.81 -15.97 -14.36
C LEU A 217 30.24 -16.58 -15.71
N HIS A 218 30.63 -17.86 -15.72
CA HIS A 218 30.99 -18.58 -16.94
C HIS A 218 29.77 -18.94 -17.80
N LYS A 219 28.65 -19.35 -17.21
CA LYS A 219 27.44 -19.70 -17.96
C LYS A 219 26.87 -18.52 -18.75
N GLU A 220 26.94 -17.31 -18.20
CA GLU A 220 26.52 -16.08 -18.87
C GLU A 220 27.52 -15.60 -19.94
N SER A 221 28.78 -16.04 -19.91
CA SER A 221 29.77 -15.73 -20.96
C SER A 221 29.65 -16.60 -22.21
N ALA A 222 28.89 -17.70 -22.15
CA ALA A 222 28.68 -18.63 -23.28
C ALA A 222 27.34 -18.38 -24.02
N LEU A 223 26.54 -17.41 -23.55
CA LEU A 223 25.23 -17.04 -24.09
C LEU A 223 25.23 -15.69 -24.82
N ASN A 224 26.36 -14.98 -24.82
CA ASN A 224 26.65 -13.79 -25.62
C ASN A 224 27.75 -14.12 -26.65
#